data_AF-A0A7J4Q9X9-F1
#
_entry.id   AF-A0A7J4Q9X9-F1
#
_cell.length_a   1.000
_cell.length_b   1.000
_cell.length_c   1.000
_cell.angle_alpha   90.00
_cell.angle_beta   90.00
_cell.angle_gamma   90.00
#
_symmetry.space_group_name_H-M   'P 1'
#
loop_
_entity.id
_entity.type
_entity.pdbx_description
1 polymer ?
#
loop_
_entity_poly.entity_id
_entity_poly.type
_entity_poly.pdbx_seq_one_letter_code
_entity_poly.pdbx_strand_id
1 'polypeptide(L)'
;MTRCVECGLCRNQCPVYLAVMKETASPRAKGMLLNQGKEDKIFYFCTLCGAHELSCPYKADLQILKAREKLVKSGVVLSRAKQMVNNIKNHGHPFRAAGE
;
A
#
# COMPACT_ATOMS: atom_id res chain seq x y z
N MET A 1 -14.94 -1.14 -12.58
CA MET A 1 -13.84 -0.47 -11.84
C MET A 1 -13.11 0.44 -12.81
N THR A 2 -12.92 1.70 -12.45
CA THR A 2 -12.28 2.71 -13.30
C THR A 2 -10.76 2.70 -13.07
N ARG A 3 -9.98 2.74 -14.14
CA ARG A 3 -8.51 2.85 -14.06
C ARG A 3 -8.08 4.27 -13.68
N CYS A 4 -6.88 4.41 -13.13
CA CYS A 4 -6.34 5.74 -12.83
C CYS A 4 -6.08 6.51 -14.14
N VAL A 5 -6.50 7.78 -14.20
CA VAL A 5 -6.22 8.69 -15.32
C VAL A 5 -5.01 9.61 -15.07
N GLU A 6 -4.27 9.33 -14.00
CA GLU A 6 -2.97 9.97 -13.70
C GLU A 6 -3.03 11.50 -13.47
N CYS A 7 -4.21 12.05 -13.13
CA CYS A 7 -4.42 13.50 -12.92
C CYS A 7 -3.64 14.08 -11.72
N GLY A 8 -3.29 13.26 -10.73
CA GLY A 8 -2.48 13.67 -9.58
C GLY A 8 -3.18 14.48 -8.49
N LEU A 9 -4.50 14.63 -8.53
CA LEU A 9 -5.28 15.32 -7.49
C LEU A 9 -5.20 14.63 -6.12
N CYS A 10 -4.93 13.33 -6.11
CA CYS A 10 -4.79 12.54 -4.89
C CYS A 10 -3.48 12.78 -4.11
N ARG A 11 -2.52 13.53 -4.66
CA ARG A 11 -1.20 13.76 -4.03
C ARG A 11 -1.33 14.44 -2.67
N ASN A 12 -2.00 15.60 -2.66
CA ASN A 12 -2.17 16.41 -1.45
C ASN A 12 -3.17 15.81 -0.44
N GLN A 13 -3.85 14.72 -0.83
CA GLN A 13 -4.78 13.99 0.03
C GLN A 13 -4.09 12.80 0.73
N CYS A 14 -2.92 12.38 0.23
CA CYS A 14 -2.23 11.21 0.75
C CYS A 14 -1.25 11.60 1.88
N PRO A 15 -1.46 11.12 3.12
CA PRO A 15 -0.56 11.47 4.23
C PRO A 15 0.88 10.98 4.00
N VAL A 16 1.05 9.86 3.30
CA VAL A 16 2.37 9.33 2.95
C VAL A 16 3.10 10.25 1.98
N TYR A 17 2.40 10.79 0.99
CA TYR A 17 3.00 11.76 0.08
C TYR A 17 3.39 13.03 0.82
N LEU A 18 2.52 13.55 1.70
CA LEU A 18 2.81 14.75 2.49
C LEU A 18 4.01 14.56 3.43
N ALA A 19 4.21 13.35 3.97
CA ALA A 19 5.34 13.05 4.84
C ALA A 19 6.67 12.84 4.07
N VAL A 20 6.61 12.19 2.90
CA VAL A 20 7.81 11.78 2.13
C VAL A 20 8.19 12.82 1.07
N MET A 21 7.22 13.57 0.55
CA MET A 21 7.34 14.57 -0.52
C MET A 21 8.00 14.05 -1.80
N LYS A 22 7.82 12.76 -2.10
CA LYS A 22 8.27 12.11 -3.33
C LYS A 22 7.09 11.57 -4.11
N GLU A 23 7.05 11.86 -5.41
CA GLU A 23 5.99 11.36 -6.30
C GLU A 23 5.90 9.83 -6.28
N THR A 24 7.02 9.12 -6.15
CA THR A 24 7.05 7.65 -6.07
C THR A 24 6.25 7.09 -4.89
N ALA A 25 6.02 7.88 -3.84
CA ALA A 25 5.19 7.49 -2.71
C ALA A 25 3.71 7.86 -2.87
N SER A 26 3.34 8.63 -3.90
CA SER A 26 1.98 9.12 -4.11
C SER A 26 1.00 8.00 -4.51
N PRO A 27 -0.32 8.22 -4.38
CA PRO A 27 -1.32 7.32 -4.95
C PRO A 27 -1.32 7.34 -6.48
N ARG A 28 -0.94 8.47 -7.10
CA ARG A 28 -0.82 8.58 -8.57
C ARG A 28 0.23 7.62 -9.10
N ALA A 29 1.44 7.60 -8.52
CA ALA A 29 2.50 6.70 -8.96
C ALA A 29 2.08 5.22 -8.86
N LYS A 30 1.30 4.87 -7.83
CA LYS A 30 0.69 3.54 -7.69
C LYS A 30 -0.31 3.26 -8.82
N GLY A 31 -1.18 4.23 -9.14
CA GLY A 31 -2.08 4.15 -10.29
C GLY A 31 -1.37 3.94 -11.62
N MET A 32 -0.27 4.67 -11.87
CA MET A 32 0.57 4.52 -13.06
C MET A 32 1.15 3.11 -13.18
N LEU A 33 1.68 2.56 -12.09
CA LEU A 33 2.23 1.20 -12.07
C LEU A 33 1.15 0.13 -12.30
N LEU A 34 -0.03 0.30 -11.71
CA LEU A 34 -1.16 -0.62 -11.93
C LEU A 34 -1.66 -0.58 -13.37
N ASN A 35 -1.72 0.61 -13.98
CA ASN A 35 -2.04 0.75 -15.41
C ASN A 35 -1.03 -0.01 -16.30
N GLN A 36 0.23 -0.08 -15.88
CA GLN A 36 1.29 -0.85 -16.54
C GLN A 36 1.31 -2.33 -16.13
N GLY A 37 0.44 -2.78 -15.24
CA GLY A 37 0.45 -4.16 -14.73
C GLY A 37 1.69 -4.50 -13.91
N LYS A 38 2.33 -3.51 -13.26
CA LYS A 38 3.54 -3.69 -12.46
C LYS A 38 3.23 -3.59 -10.97
N GLU A 39 3.71 -4.56 -10.21
CA GLU A 39 3.72 -4.52 -8.75
C GLU A 39 5.12 -4.16 -8.23
N ASP A 40 5.20 -3.19 -7.31
CA ASP A 40 6.44 -2.70 -6.72
C ASP A 40 6.33 -2.54 -5.19
N LYS A 41 7.44 -2.61 -4.47
CA LYS A 41 7.48 -2.44 -3.01
C LYS A 41 6.86 -1.12 -2.53
N ILE A 42 6.75 -0.08 -3.36
CA ILE A 42 6.06 1.17 -3.00
C ILE A 42 4.59 0.95 -2.60
N PHE A 43 3.95 -0.15 -3.01
CA PHE A 43 2.59 -0.48 -2.56
C PHE A 43 2.53 -0.72 -1.05
N TYR A 44 3.63 -1.12 -0.41
CA TYR A 44 3.73 -1.26 1.04
C TYR A 44 3.75 0.07 1.80
N PHE A 45 4.05 1.19 1.15
CA PHE A 45 4.03 2.50 1.81
C PHE A 45 2.62 3.01 2.08
N CYS A 46 1.59 2.51 1.38
CA CYS A 46 0.22 2.93 1.63
C CYS A 46 -0.21 2.58 3.07
N THR A 47 -0.76 3.54 3.82
CA THR A 47 -1.27 3.27 5.18
C THR A 47 -2.69 2.69 5.19
N LEU A 48 -3.30 2.48 4.02
CA LEU A 48 -4.70 2.07 3.87
C LEU A 48 -5.69 3.03 4.56
N CYS A 49 -5.35 4.31 4.63
CA CYS A 49 -6.17 5.34 5.29
C CYS A 49 -7.50 5.68 4.57
N GLY A 50 -7.69 5.25 3.31
CA GLY A 50 -8.92 5.54 2.56
C GLY A 50 -8.99 6.92 1.89
N ALA A 51 -7.98 7.78 2.07
CA ALA A 51 -8.04 9.17 1.57
C ALA A 51 -8.13 9.26 0.04
N HIS A 52 -7.50 8.33 -0.70
CA HIS A 52 -7.59 8.31 -2.16
C HIS A 52 -9.01 7.94 -2.63
N GLU A 53 -9.59 6.92 -2.02
CA GLU A 53 -10.93 6.41 -2.33
C GLU A 53 -11.99 7.49 -2.12
N LEU A 54 -11.83 8.32 -1.09
CA LEU A 54 -12.75 9.42 -0.79
C LEU A 54 -12.54 10.65 -1.70
N SER A 55 -11.31 10.94 -2.11
CA SER A 55 -10.97 12.20 -2.81
C SER A 55 -10.86 12.08 -4.32
N CYS A 56 -10.75 10.87 -4.88
CA CYS A 56 -10.55 10.68 -6.32
C CYS A 56 -11.84 10.96 -7.10
N PRO A 57 -11.89 12.02 -7.94
CA PRO A 57 -13.11 12.38 -8.66
C PRO A 57 -13.49 11.35 -9.73
N TYR A 58 -12.52 10.55 -10.18
CA TYR A 58 -12.71 9.49 -11.18
C TYR A 58 -13.06 8.13 -10.56
N LYS A 59 -13.13 8.04 -9.22
CA LYS A 59 -13.41 6.80 -8.49
C LYS A 59 -12.51 5.64 -8.92
N ALA A 60 -11.23 5.95 -9.18
CA ALA A 60 -10.25 4.94 -9.57
C ALA A 60 -10.02 3.97 -8.41
N ASP A 61 -9.98 2.68 -8.69
CA ASP A 61 -9.66 1.65 -7.68
C ASP A 61 -8.19 1.25 -7.82
N LEU A 62 -7.37 1.59 -6.82
CA LEU A 62 -5.94 1.26 -6.81
C LEU A 62 -5.64 -0.16 -6.30
N GLN A 63 -6.65 -0.94 -5.87
CA GLN A 63 -6.48 -2.35 -5.52
C GLN A 63 -5.24 -2.69 -4.67
N ILE A 64 -4.90 -1.80 -3.73
CA ILE A 64 -3.61 -1.82 -3.03
C ILE A 64 -3.38 -3.16 -2.33
N LEU A 65 -4.41 -3.73 -1.72
CA LEU A 65 -4.34 -5.03 -1.06
C LEU A 65 -4.06 -6.17 -2.04
N LYS A 66 -4.66 -6.15 -3.24
CA LYS A 66 -4.39 -7.15 -4.28
C LYS A 66 -2.96 -7.05 -4.80
N ALA A 67 -2.45 -5.83 -5.00
CA ALA A 67 -1.05 -5.61 -5.38
C ALA A 67 -0.08 -6.15 -4.31
N ARG A 68 -0.39 -5.91 -3.03
CA ARG A 68 0.39 -6.48 -1.90
C ARG A 68 0.31 -8.00 -1.85
N GLU A 69 -0.85 -8.58 -2.10
CA GLU A 69 -1.03 -10.04 -2.15
C GLU A 69 -0.16 -10.67 -3.23
N LYS A 70 -0.13 -10.08 -4.43
CA LYS A 70 0.76 -10.52 -5.52
C LYS A 70 2.23 -10.45 -5.14
N LEU A 71 2.66 -9.36 -4.49
CA LEU A 71 4.03 -9.23 -3.98
C LEU A 71 4.36 -10.30 -2.92
N VAL A 72 3.42 -10.62 -2.04
CA VAL A 72 3.61 -11.71 -1.07
C VAL A 72 3.74 -13.06 -1.77
N LYS A 73 2.88 -13.34 -2.77
CA LYS A 73 2.94 -14.58 -3.57
C LYS A 73 4.23 -14.70 -4.38
N SER A 74 4.83 -13.60 -4.81
CA SER A 74 6.14 -13.58 -5.47
C SER A 74 7.34 -13.59 -4.51
N GLY A 75 7.10 -13.77 -3.20
CA GLY A 75 8.14 -13.87 -2.18
C GLY A 75 8.64 -12.53 -1.63
N VAL A 76 8.11 -11.40 -2.11
CA VAL A 76 8.47 -10.04 -1.67
C VAL A 76 7.70 -9.68 -0.41
N VAL A 77 8.08 -10.26 0.73
CA VAL A 77 7.43 -10.02 2.03
C VAL A 77 8.33 -9.20 2.95
N LEU A 78 7.76 -8.22 3.66
CA LEU A 78 8.47 -7.44 4.68
C LEU A 78 8.86 -8.33 5.87
N SER A 79 10.09 -8.18 6.37
CA SER A 79 10.60 -8.92 7.53
C SER A 79 9.73 -8.74 8.78
N ARG A 80 9.32 -7.50 9.06
CA ARG A 80 8.41 -7.16 10.17
C ARG A 80 7.04 -7.86 10.02
N ALA A 81 6.52 -7.95 8.81
CA ALA A 81 5.25 -8.65 8.56
C ALA A 81 5.39 -10.17 8.76
N LYS A 82 6.51 -10.77 8.33
CA LYS A 82 6.83 -12.18 8.62
C LYS A 82 6.90 -12.44 10.13
N GLN A 83 7.55 -11.55 10.87
CA GLN A 83 7.62 -11.65 12.33
C GLN A 83 6.24 -11.59 12.98
N MET A 84 5.39 -10.64 12.59
CA MET A 84 4.02 -10.55 13.10
C MET A 84 3.22 -11.83 12.84
N VAL A 85 3.32 -12.40 11.63
CA VAL A 85 2.65 -13.67 11.29
C VAL A 85 3.16 -14.82 12.15
N ASN A 86 4.47 -14.91 12.38
CA ASN A 86 5.05 -15.93 13.26
C ASN A 86 4.59 -15.76 14.72
N ASN A 87 4.50 -14.53 15.21
CA ASN A 87 3.98 -14.26 16.55
C ASN A 87 2.53 -14.73 16.68
N ILE A 88 1.68 -14.45 15.68
CA ILE A 88 0.29 -14.93 15.68
C ILE A 88 0.24 -16.46 15.73
N LYS A 89 1.07 -17.15 14.95
CA LYS A 89 1.11 -18.61 14.91
C LYS A 89 1.56 -19.23 16.23
N ASN A 90 2.54 -18.61 16.90
CA ASN A 90 3.17 -19.17 18.09
C ASN A 90 2.49 -18.74 19.40
N HIS A 91 1.92 -17.52 19.45
CA HIS A 91 1.40 -16.90 20.67
C HIS A 91 -0.07 -16.49 20.58
N GLY A 92 -0.70 -16.62 19.41
CA GLY A 92 -2.09 -16.20 19.19
C GLY A 92 -2.29 -14.68 19.00
N HIS A 93 -1.23 -13.88 19.02
CA HIS A 93 -1.29 -12.42 18.81
C HIS A 93 -0.05 -11.88 18.07
N PRO A 94 -0.13 -10.71 17.40
CA PRO A 94 0.96 -10.20 16.55
C PRO A 94 2.13 -9.57 17.31
N PHE A 95 1.91 -9.15 18.54
CA PHE A 95 2.93 -8.51 19.37
C PHE A 95 3.84 -9.55 20.02
N ARG A 96 5.04 -9.14 20.45
CA ARG A 96 5.84 -9.91 21.40
C ARG A 96 5.30 -9.68 22.82
N ALA A 97 5.52 -10.63 23.73
CA ALA A 97 5.29 -10.40 25.14
C ALA A 97 6.21 -9.27 25.63
N ALA A 98 5.71 -8.41 26.53
CA ALA A 98 6.54 -7.35 27.11
C ALA A 98 7.66 -7.99 27.96
N GLY A 99 8.91 -7.94 27.48
CA GLY A 99 10.07 -8.50 28.18
C GLY A 99 11.06 -9.32 27.32
N GLU A 100 10.80 -9.51 26.01
CA GLU A 100 11.66 -10.27 25.06
C GLU A 100 12.28 -9.47 23.91
#